data_AF-A0A9X2VPX9-F1
#
_entry.id   AF-A0A9X2VPX9-F1
#
_cell.length_a   1.000
_cell.length_b   1.000
_cell.length_c   1.000
_cell.angle_alpha   90.00
_cell.angle_beta   90.00
_cell.angle_gamma   90.00
#
_symmetry.space_group_name_H-M   'P 1'
#
loop_
_entity.id
_entity.type
_entity.pdbx_description
1 polymer ?
#
loop_
_entity_poly.entity_id
_entity_poly.type
_entity_poly.pdbx_seq_one_letter_code
_entity_poly.pdbx_strand_id
1 'polypeptide(L)'
;MKLFLVATALFVLAGCTSGATAAGVKFDDEGLADVACMKHQPAPPAADYTDEDGGPTDEVLPVLRYYTAHGKKAFCDGTGPNEADKAWAAVYVDLGADKANVAKLLG
;
A
#
# COMPACT_ATOMS: atom_id res chain seq x y z
N MET A 1 28.94 -19.85 55.03
CA MET A 1 29.00 -19.36 53.63
C MET A 1 27.68 -19.73 52.96
N LYS A 2 26.83 -18.75 52.62
CA LYS A 2 25.51 -18.97 52.00
C LYS A 2 25.62 -18.53 50.54
N LEU A 3 25.52 -19.50 49.62
CA LEU A 3 25.56 -19.27 48.17
C LEU A 3 24.32 -18.50 47.74
N PHE A 4 24.52 -17.36 47.09
CA PHE A 4 23.47 -16.62 46.39
C PHE A 4 23.16 -17.32 45.06
N LEU A 5 21.95 -17.85 44.94
CA LEU A 5 21.40 -18.38 43.69
C LEU A 5 20.63 -17.24 43.01
N VAL A 6 21.23 -16.63 41.99
CA VAL A 6 20.58 -15.62 41.14
C VAL A 6 19.85 -16.37 40.03
N ALA A 7 18.54 -16.47 40.13
CA ALA A 7 17.67 -17.01 39.10
C ALA A 7 17.35 -15.90 38.08
N THR A 8 18.06 -15.89 36.95
CA THR A 8 17.77 -14.99 35.83
C THR A 8 16.56 -15.52 35.07
N ALA A 9 15.43 -14.83 35.18
CA ALA A 9 14.22 -15.10 34.42
C ALA A 9 14.44 -14.75 32.93
N LEU A 10 14.44 -15.77 32.06
CA LEU A 10 14.28 -15.55 30.62
C LEU A 10 12.79 -15.28 30.32
N PHE A 11 12.42 -14.00 30.26
CA PHE A 11 11.22 -13.58 29.55
C PHE A 11 11.48 -13.71 28.05
N VAL A 12 11.10 -14.85 27.48
CA VAL A 12 10.99 -14.99 26.02
C VAL A 12 9.77 -14.17 25.62
N LEU A 13 9.99 -12.93 25.15
CA LEU A 13 8.98 -12.24 24.36
C LEU A 13 8.78 -13.08 23.10
N ALA A 14 7.72 -13.89 23.07
CA ALA A 14 7.10 -14.31 21.84
C ALA A 14 6.60 -13.03 21.17
N GLY A 15 7.49 -12.36 20.42
CA GLY A 15 7.09 -11.30 19.52
C GLY A 15 6.01 -11.88 18.61
N CYS A 16 4.89 -11.17 18.52
CA CYS A 16 3.94 -11.38 17.45
C CYS A 16 4.74 -11.41 16.15
N THR A 17 4.86 -12.60 15.56
CA THR A 17 5.20 -12.70 14.15
C THR A 17 4.02 -12.09 13.42
N SER A 18 4.04 -10.77 13.22
CA SER A 18 3.29 -10.14 12.15
C SER A 18 3.66 -10.96 10.93
N GLY A 19 2.72 -11.76 10.44
CA GLY A 19 2.93 -12.59 9.27
C GLY A 19 3.37 -11.68 8.15
N ALA A 20 4.67 -11.67 7.87
CA ALA A 20 5.18 -11.19 6.61
C ALA A 20 4.70 -12.23 5.59
N THR A 21 3.46 -12.06 5.14
CA THR A 21 3.02 -12.56 3.85
C THR A 21 4.02 -12.03 2.82
N ALA A 22 4.38 -12.85 1.84
CA ALA A 22 5.43 -12.59 0.87
C ALA A 22 5.31 -11.16 0.34
N ALA A 23 6.18 -10.26 0.82
CA ALA A 23 5.95 -8.82 0.73
C ALA A 23 5.91 -8.38 -0.73
N GLY A 24 4.70 -8.18 -1.26
CA GLY A 24 4.45 -7.44 -2.47
C GLY A 24 4.92 -6.00 -2.32
N VAL A 25 5.15 -5.32 -3.45
CA VAL A 25 5.46 -3.89 -3.39
C VAL A 25 4.20 -3.15 -2.90
N LYS A 26 4.32 -2.46 -1.77
CA LYS A 26 3.23 -1.63 -1.25
C LYS A 26 2.98 -0.43 -2.15
N PHE A 27 1.72 0.00 -2.21
CA PHE A 27 1.34 1.25 -2.85
C PHE A 27 2.10 2.44 -2.24
N ASP A 28 2.71 3.29 -3.09
CA ASP A 28 3.33 4.54 -2.65
C ASP A 28 2.27 5.64 -2.63
N ASP A 29 1.79 5.99 -1.44
CA ASP A 29 0.80 7.03 -1.23
C ASP A 29 1.40 8.42 -0.97
N GLU A 30 2.67 8.59 -1.31
CA GLU A 30 3.48 9.79 -1.11
C GLU A 30 3.48 10.27 0.34
N GLY A 31 3.42 9.33 1.30
CA GLY A 31 3.51 9.61 2.72
C GLY A 31 2.30 10.38 3.26
N LEU A 32 1.11 10.11 2.70
CA LEU A 32 -0.15 10.79 3.05
C LEU A 32 -0.19 12.29 2.71
N ALA A 33 0.76 12.81 1.93
CA ALA A 33 0.81 14.22 1.59
C ALA A 33 -0.33 14.62 0.62
N ASP A 34 -0.83 15.86 0.74
CA ASP A 34 -1.64 16.47 -0.33
C ASP A 34 -0.69 16.99 -1.42
N VAL A 35 -0.63 16.28 -2.54
CA VAL A 35 0.38 16.51 -3.58
C VAL A 35 -0.14 17.39 -4.72
N ALA A 36 0.64 18.33 -5.25
CA ALA A 36 0.19 19.14 -6.39
C ALA A 36 0.13 18.34 -7.72
N CYS A 37 0.96 17.31 -7.83
CA CYS A 37 1.08 16.38 -8.95
C CYS A 37 1.41 14.99 -8.39
N MET A 38 1.12 13.93 -9.13
CA MET A 38 1.40 12.56 -8.71
C MET A 38 2.80 12.13 -9.11
N LYS A 39 3.45 11.30 -8.31
CA LYS A 39 4.58 10.48 -8.76
C LYS A 39 4.10 9.18 -9.41
N HIS A 40 4.94 8.62 -10.26
CA HIS A 40 4.74 7.27 -10.79
C HIS A 40 4.88 6.23 -9.69
N GLN A 41 4.02 5.22 -9.73
CA GLN A 41 4.16 4.06 -8.86
C GLN A 41 5.43 3.29 -9.26
N PRO A 42 6.27 2.88 -8.28
CA PRO A 42 7.57 2.27 -8.57
C PRO A 42 7.47 0.85 -9.13
N ALA A 43 6.34 0.17 -8.92
CA ALA A 43 6.05 -1.18 -9.37
C ALA A 43 4.53 -1.41 -9.48
N PRO A 44 4.08 -2.42 -10.25
CA PRO A 44 2.66 -2.81 -10.28
C PRO A 44 2.20 -3.42 -8.93
N PRO A 45 0.88 -3.50 -8.68
CA PRO A 45 0.32 -4.15 -7.50
C PRO A 45 0.69 -5.63 -7.45
N ALA A 46 0.84 -6.14 -6.23
CA ALA A 46 0.91 -7.56 -5.98
C ALA A 46 -0.48 -8.20 -6.05
N ALA A 47 -0.52 -9.53 -6.20
CA ALA A 47 -1.76 -10.28 -6.43
C ALA A 47 -2.74 -10.25 -5.25
N ASP A 48 -2.26 -9.93 -4.05
CA ASP A 48 -3.01 -9.84 -2.80
C ASP A 48 -3.91 -8.59 -2.72
N TYR A 49 -3.76 -7.61 -3.61
CA TYR A 49 -4.66 -6.44 -3.66
C TYR A 49 -6.05 -6.75 -4.23
N THR A 50 -6.19 -7.89 -4.92
CA THR A 50 -7.40 -8.27 -5.67
C THR A 50 -7.89 -9.67 -5.31
N ASP A 51 -7.53 -10.17 -4.12
CA ASP A 51 -8.06 -11.45 -3.66
C ASP A 51 -9.60 -11.38 -3.44
N GLU A 52 -10.24 -12.56 -3.41
CA GLU A 52 -11.70 -12.67 -3.33
C GLU A 52 -12.29 -12.12 -2.02
N ASP A 53 -11.46 -12.03 -0.98
CA ASP A 53 -11.82 -11.48 0.33
C ASP A 53 -11.60 -9.95 0.42
N GLY A 54 -11.01 -9.35 -0.62
CA GLY A 54 -10.54 -7.97 -0.62
C GLY A 54 -9.24 -7.86 0.18
N GLY A 55 -8.17 -7.41 -0.49
CA GLY A 55 -6.82 -7.41 0.07
C GLY A 55 -6.71 -6.73 1.45
N PRO A 56 -5.58 -6.92 2.16
CA PRO A 56 -5.41 -6.43 3.53
C PRO A 56 -5.81 -4.96 3.68
N THR A 57 -6.65 -4.65 4.67
CA THR A 57 -7.24 -3.31 4.82
C THR A 57 -6.19 -2.20 4.90
N ASP A 58 -5.06 -2.46 5.57
CA ASP A 58 -3.92 -1.55 5.69
C ASP A 58 -3.17 -1.32 4.37
N GLU A 59 -3.43 -2.15 3.37
CA GLU A 59 -2.86 -2.04 2.02
C GLU A 59 -3.84 -1.41 1.02
N VAL A 60 -5.13 -1.77 1.07
CA VAL A 60 -6.14 -1.24 0.14
C VAL A 60 -6.62 0.18 0.49
N LEU A 61 -6.69 0.54 1.78
CA LEU A 61 -7.13 1.88 2.19
C LEU A 61 -6.23 3.02 1.67
N PRO A 62 -4.89 2.89 1.66
CA PRO A 62 -4.01 3.84 0.99
C PRO A 62 -4.36 4.10 -0.47
N VAL A 63 -4.62 3.05 -1.25
CA VAL A 63 -5.01 3.15 -2.67
C VAL A 63 -6.30 3.95 -2.82
N LEU A 64 -7.33 3.56 -2.06
CA LEU A 64 -8.65 4.21 -2.08
C LEU A 64 -8.57 5.69 -1.70
N ARG A 65 -7.85 6.01 -0.63
CA ARG A 65 -7.70 7.39 -0.16
C ARG A 65 -6.96 8.25 -1.18
N TYR A 66 -5.80 7.77 -1.64
CA TYR A 66 -4.91 8.53 -2.51
C TYR A 66 -5.59 8.86 -3.84
N TYR A 67 -6.14 7.88 -4.55
CA TYR A 67 -6.75 8.14 -5.85
C TYR A 67 -8.05 8.94 -5.78
N THR A 68 -8.82 8.80 -4.69
CA THR A 68 -9.98 9.67 -4.48
C THR A 68 -9.58 11.14 -4.36
N ALA A 69 -8.46 11.45 -3.71
CA ALA A 69 -7.99 12.82 -3.53
C ALA A 69 -7.18 13.34 -4.72
N HIS A 70 -6.45 12.47 -5.42
CA HIS A 70 -5.36 12.90 -6.31
C HIS A 70 -5.40 12.29 -7.71
N GLY A 71 -6.19 11.25 -7.97
CA GLY A 71 -6.14 10.49 -9.23
C GLY A 71 -6.42 11.30 -10.52
N LYS A 72 -7.00 12.50 -10.38
CA LYS A 72 -7.26 13.42 -11.49
C LYS A 72 -6.10 14.37 -11.80
N LYS A 73 -5.12 14.47 -10.90
CA LYS A 73 -3.93 15.33 -11.02
C LYS A 73 -3.00 14.78 -12.11
N ALA A 74 -2.11 15.63 -12.64
CA ALA A 74 -1.12 15.20 -13.62
C ALA A 74 0.10 14.59 -12.92
N PHE A 75 0.92 13.82 -13.65
CA PHE A 75 2.22 13.38 -13.15
C PHE A 75 3.21 14.55 -13.09
N CYS A 76 4.09 14.52 -12.09
CA CYS A 76 5.05 15.60 -11.84
C CYS A 76 6.09 15.79 -12.95
N ASP A 77 6.37 14.74 -13.74
CA ASP A 77 7.29 14.81 -14.87
C ASP A 77 6.59 15.25 -16.18
N GLY A 78 5.28 15.49 -16.12
CA GLY A 78 4.45 15.87 -17.27
C GLY A 78 4.17 14.74 -18.25
N THR A 79 4.62 13.52 -17.97
CA THR A 79 4.34 12.36 -18.81
C THR A 79 2.98 11.74 -18.46
N GLY A 80 2.51 10.83 -19.33
CA GLY A 80 1.28 10.08 -19.10
C GLY A 80 1.48 8.90 -18.14
N PRO A 81 0.39 8.23 -17.73
CA PRO A 81 0.46 7.04 -16.89
C PRO A 81 1.28 5.93 -17.58
N ASN A 82 2.15 5.28 -16.81
CA ASN A 82 2.83 4.06 -17.22
C ASN A 82 1.98 2.81 -16.86
N GLU A 83 2.50 1.63 -17.16
CA GLU A 83 1.77 0.37 -16.91
C GLU A 83 1.52 0.08 -15.43
N ALA A 84 2.45 0.46 -14.54
CA ALA A 84 2.24 0.32 -13.09
C ALA A 84 1.13 1.25 -12.61
N ASP A 85 1.11 2.50 -13.07
CA ASP A 85 0.07 3.46 -12.71
C ASP A 85 -1.32 3.00 -13.15
N LYS A 86 -1.42 2.45 -14.37
CA LYS A 86 -2.65 1.86 -14.91
C LYS A 86 -3.13 0.69 -14.05
N ALA A 87 -2.22 -0.21 -13.67
CA ALA A 87 -2.55 -1.38 -12.87
C ALA A 87 -3.07 -0.98 -11.48
N TRP A 88 -2.46 0.03 -10.84
CA TRP A 88 -2.95 0.56 -9.57
C TRP A 88 -4.29 1.30 -9.69
N ALA A 89 -4.49 2.05 -10.77
CA ALA A 89 -5.78 2.66 -11.07
C ALA A 89 -6.88 1.60 -11.30
N ALA A 90 -6.54 0.43 -11.86
CA ALA A 90 -7.48 -0.68 -12.01
C ALA A 90 -7.87 -1.26 -10.65
N VAL A 91 -6.90 -1.50 -9.75
CA VAL A 91 -7.16 -1.94 -8.37
C VAL A 91 -8.14 -1.00 -7.66
N TYR A 92 -7.96 0.31 -7.79
CA TYR A 92 -8.89 1.29 -7.24
C TYR A 92 -10.35 1.09 -7.70
N VAL A 93 -10.55 0.80 -8.98
CA VAL A 93 -11.87 0.53 -9.56
C VAL A 93 -12.41 -0.83 -9.13
N ASP A 94 -11.56 -1.86 -9.09
CA ASP A 94 -11.93 -3.22 -8.69
C ASP A 94 -12.35 -3.29 -7.22
N LEU A 95 -11.77 -2.43 -6.37
CA LEU A 95 -12.20 -2.19 -4.99
C LEU A 95 -13.56 -1.44 -4.89
N GLY A 96 -14.21 -1.16 -6.02
CA GLY A 96 -15.54 -0.56 -6.10
C GLY A 96 -15.56 0.97 -6.03
N ALA A 97 -14.42 1.65 -6.17
CA ALA A 97 -14.35 3.10 -6.10
C ALA A 97 -14.73 3.79 -7.41
N ASP A 98 -14.96 5.11 -7.35
CA ASP A 98 -15.46 5.88 -8.49
C ASP A 98 -14.40 6.02 -9.60
N LYS A 99 -14.57 5.25 -10.68
CA LYS A 99 -13.72 5.29 -11.89
C LYS A 99 -13.47 6.70 -12.43
N ALA A 100 -14.37 7.67 -12.22
CA ALA A 100 -14.15 9.05 -12.65
C ALA A 100 -12.90 9.69 -12.02
N ASN A 101 -12.45 9.20 -10.86
CA ASN A 101 -11.24 9.68 -10.19
C ASN A 101 -9.95 9.24 -10.85
N VAL A 102 -9.96 8.16 -11.63
CA VAL A 102 -8.77 7.60 -12.29
C VAL A 102 -8.94 7.45 -13.80
N ALA A 103 -9.99 8.03 -14.40
CA ALA A 103 -10.31 7.86 -15.82
C ALA A 103 -9.13 8.21 -16.74
N LYS A 104 -8.39 9.29 -16.44
CA LYS A 104 -7.20 9.71 -17.21
C LYS A 104 -6.03 8.73 -17.12
N LEU A 105 -5.99 7.92 -16.06
CA LEU A 105 -4.95 6.93 -15.84
C LEU A 105 -5.21 5.66 -16.66
N LEU A 106 -6.48 5.32 -16.90
CA LEU A 106 -6.89 4.07 -17.53
C LEU A 106 -6.95 4.11 -19.07
N GLY A 107 -6.93 5.31 -19.67
CA GLY A 107 -7.11 5.50 -21.12
C GLY A 107 -8.56 5.72 -21.48
#